data_AF-A0A941M339-F1
#
_entry.id   AF-A0A941M339-F1
#
_cell.length_a   1.000
_cell.length_b   1.000
_cell.length_c   1.000
_cell.angle_alpha   90.00
_cell.angle_beta   90.00
_cell.angle_gamma   90.00
#
_symmetry.space_group_name_H-M   'P 1'
#
loop_
_entity.id
_entity.type
_entity.pdbx_description
1 polymer ?
#
loop_
_entity_poly.entity_id
_entity_poly.type
_entity_poly.pdbx_seq_one_letter_code
_entity_poly.pdbx_strand_id
1 'polypeptide(L)'
;MRQWLILSLAAASIILTGCDDVRKTLGLERDPPDEFSVVSRAPISLPPDFNSLPTPQTPKHGHDTKNYVLGAPDKRPQEESPQIKAQKTILGHSPSQALSQKGKLTPGEKAFIAHIDQSLKTQGITRESIPDVRAAVDQETHFQTNNEKTWVKELLFWQKDAAHKKEALNASEEYQKLHGTLPGEDAVTQ
;
A
#
# COMPACT_ATOMS: atom_id res chain seq x y z
N MET A 1 22.37 70.03 42.77
CA MET A 1 21.95 69.70 41.38
C MET A 1 22.84 68.61 40.76
N ARG A 2 24.15 68.85 40.59
CA ARG A 2 25.07 67.89 39.91
C ARG A 2 25.27 66.55 40.64
N GLN A 3 25.31 66.54 41.98
CA GLN A 3 25.42 65.29 42.76
C GLN A 3 24.14 64.44 42.73
N TRP A 4 22.96 65.07 42.62
CA TRP A 4 21.68 64.36 42.51
C TRP A 4 21.52 63.67 41.14
N LEU A 5 22.03 64.28 40.07
CA LEU A 5 22.09 63.67 38.74
C LEU A 5 22.98 62.42 38.73
N ILE A 6 24.15 62.49 39.38
CA ILE A 6 25.07 61.34 39.49
C ILE A 6 24.43 60.20 40.30
N LEU A 7 23.75 60.53 41.41
CA LEU A 7 23.05 59.54 42.24
C LEU A 7 21.91 58.85 41.48
N SER A 8 21.12 59.62 40.72
CA SER A 8 20.04 59.08 39.89
C SER A 8 20.54 58.18 38.77
N LEU A 9 21.65 58.54 38.13
CA LEU A 9 22.26 57.74 37.06
C LEU A 9 22.83 56.42 37.61
N ALA A 10 23.47 56.45 38.78
CA ALA A 10 23.98 55.26 39.45
C ALA A 10 22.85 54.32 39.91
N ALA A 11 21.73 54.86 40.41
CA ALA A 11 20.56 54.06 40.76
C ALA A 11 19.94 53.38 39.52
N ALA A 12 19.85 54.09 38.39
CA ALA A 12 19.32 53.55 37.14
C ALA A 12 20.17 52.38 36.59
N SER A 13 21.50 52.47 36.71
CA SER A 13 22.39 51.38 36.27
C SER A 13 22.21 50.09 37.07
N ILE A 14 21.90 50.19 38.37
CA ILE A 14 21.68 49.01 39.22
C ILE A 14 20.39 48.29 38.82
N ILE A 15 19.32 49.05 38.52
CA ILE A 15 18.02 48.50 38.10
C ILE A 15 18.14 47.73 36.78
N LEU A 16 18.98 48.20 35.84
CA LEU A 16 19.11 47.56 34.54
C LEU A 16 19.81 46.19 34.61
N THR A 17 20.71 45.97 35.58
CA THR A 17 21.39 44.68 35.78
C THR A 17 20.49 43.55 36.27
N GLY A 18 19.31 43.86 36.82
CA GLY A 18 18.34 42.86 37.30
C GLY A 18 17.34 42.38 36.24
N CYS A 19 17.33 42.96 35.04
CA CYS A 19 16.32 42.65 34.02
C CYS A 19 16.53 41.26 33.36
N ASP A 20 17.75 40.72 33.41
CA ASP A 20 18.10 39.41 32.84
C ASP A 20 17.44 38.25 33.62
N ASP A 21 17.46 38.33 34.95
CA ASP A 21 16.83 37.34 35.84
C ASP A 21 15.30 37.30 35.67
N VAL A 22 14.70 38.47 35.43
CA VAL A 22 13.26 38.59 35.11
C VAL A 22 12.91 37.90 33.78
N ARG A 23 13.78 37.96 32.77
CA ARG A 23 13.55 37.25 31.50
C ARG A 23 13.59 35.73 31.66
N LYS A 24 14.52 35.23 32.49
CA LYS A 24 14.63 33.81 32.82
C LYS A 24 13.44 33.30 33.64
N THR A 25 12.99 34.05 34.66
CA THR A 25 11.83 33.69 35.49
C THR A 25 10.50 33.79 34.74
N LEU A 26 10.38 34.71 33.79
CA LEU A 26 9.22 34.81 32.89
C LEU A 26 9.23 33.75 31.76
N GLY A 27 10.27 32.91 31.67
CA GLY A 27 10.37 31.85 30.66
C GLY A 27 10.57 32.37 29.23
N LEU A 28 11.05 33.62 29.07
CA LEU A 28 11.42 34.18 27.77
C LEU A 28 12.77 33.64 27.29
N GLU A 29 13.59 33.16 28.22
CA GLU A 29 14.87 32.50 27.94
C GLU A 29 14.65 30.99 27.74
N ARG A 30 15.23 30.42 26.68
CA ARG A 30 15.15 28.97 26.43
C ARG A 30 16.26 28.25 27.19
N ASP A 31 15.87 27.43 28.17
CA ASP A 31 16.78 26.56 28.93
C ASP A 31 16.70 25.13 28.35
N PRO A 32 17.58 24.74 27.41
CA PRO A 32 17.58 23.38 26.88
C PRO A 32 18.03 22.41 27.98
N PRO A 33 17.28 21.32 28.25
CA PRO A 33 17.72 20.31 29.19
C PRO A 33 19.02 19.66 28.71
N ASP A 34 19.85 19.19 29.65
CA ASP A 34 21.13 18.55 29.37
C ASP A 34 20.94 17.27 28.54
N GLU A 35 21.12 17.41 27.23
CA GLU A 35 20.96 16.34 26.23
C GLU A 35 22.02 15.23 26.34
N PHE A 36 23.05 15.43 27.17
CA PHE A 36 24.06 14.42 27.46
C PHE A 36 23.88 13.78 28.83
N SER A 37 22.85 14.17 29.60
CA SER A 37 22.55 13.53 30.87
C SER A 37 21.96 12.12 30.65
N VAL A 38 22.80 11.10 30.86
CA VAL A 38 22.36 9.70 30.79
C VAL A 38 21.76 9.29 32.13
N VAL A 39 20.43 9.26 32.20
CA VAL A 39 19.72 8.70 33.36
C VAL A 39 19.79 7.17 33.29
N SER A 40 20.57 6.57 34.20
CA SER A 40 20.65 5.11 34.33
C SER A 40 19.32 4.57 34.84
N ARG A 41 18.66 3.74 34.04
CA ARG A 41 17.44 3.02 34.41
C ARG A 41 17.79 1.60 34.83
N ALA A 42 17.05 1.05 35.78
CA ALA A 42 17.21 -0.35 36.15
C ALA A 42 17.09 -1.25 34.89
N PRO A 43 17.93 -2.30 34.76
CA PRO A 43 17.85 -3.22 33.64
C PRO A 43 16.46 -3.86 33.60
N ILE A 44 15.87 -3.95 32.40
CA ILE A 44 14.56 -4.54 32.19
C ILE A 44 14.67 -6.06 32.45
N SER A 45 13.89 -6.58 33.39
CA SER A 45 13.77 -8.02 33.63
C SER A 45 12.96 -8.66 32.50
N LEU A 46 13.52 -9.69 31.87
CA LEU A 46 12.83 -10.41 30.81
C LEU A 46 11.70 -11.27 31.41
N PRO A 47 10.46 -11.19 30.89
CA PRO A 47 9.37 -12.04 31.37
C PRO A 47 9.64 -13.52 31.02
N PRO A 48 9.17 -14.48 31.85
CA PRO A 48 9.46 -15.90 31.71
C PRO A 48 9.00 -16.50 30.37
N ASP A 49 8.00 -15.91 29.72
CA ASP A 49 7.41 -16.40 28.47
C ASP A 49 8.03 -15.78 27.20
N PHE A 50 9.16 -15.06 27.29
CA PHE A 50 9.76 -14.39 26.14
C PHE A 50 10.27 -15.36 25.05
N ASN A 51 10.61 -16.59 25.43
CA ASN A 51 11.04 -17.64 24.50
C ASN A 51 9.88 -18.35 23.79
N SER A 52 8.64 -18.16 24.26
CA SER A 52 7.44 -18.75 23.69
C SER A 52 6.50 -17.63 23.22
N LEU A 53 6.94 -16.92 22.19
CA LEU A 53 6.03 -16.05 21.46
C LEU A 53 4.92 -16.93 20.86
N PRO A 54 3.62 -16.53 20.94
CA PRO A 54 2.58 -17.23 20.22
C PRO A 54 2.98 -17.31 18.75
N THR A 55 2.90 -18.51 18.17
CA THR A 55 3.23 -18.71 16.76
C THR A 55 2.49 -17.68 15.93
N PRO A 56 3.18 -16.89 15.08
CA PRO A 56 2.53 -15.89 14.26
C PRO A 56 1.40 -16.55 13.48
N GLN A 57 0.20 -16.01 13.62
CA GLN A 57 -0.95 -16.43 12.82
C GLN A 57 -0.75 -15.90 11.40
N THR A 58 0.19 -16.47 10.66
CA THR A 58 0.15 -16.37 9.21
C THR A 58 -1.12 -17.09 8.78
N PRO A 59 -2.07 -16.43 8.09
CA PRO A 59 -3.21 -17.14 7.54
C PRO A 59 -2.67 -18.27 6.66
N LYS A 60 -2.99 -19.52 7.02
CA LYS A 60 -2.71 -20.70 6.19
C LYS A 60 -3.55 -20.58 4.93
N HIS A 61 -3.11 -19.79 3.96
CA HIS A 61 -3.66 -19.88 2.62
C HIS A 61 -3.14 -21.16 1.97
N GLY A 62 -4.07 -21.83 1.30
CA GLY A 62 -3.97 -23.21 0.88
C GLY A 62 -2.71 -23.49 0.09
N HIS A 63 -2.09 -24.60 0.41
CA HIS A 63 -1.14 -25.28 -0.45
C HIS A 63 -1.94 -25.93 -1.59
N ASP A 64 -2.46 -25.14 -2.53
CA ASP A 64 -2.75 -25.62 -3.88
C ASP A 64 -1.47 -25.52 -4.70
N THR A 65 -0.87 -26.69 -4.93
CA THR A 65 0.50 -26.94 -5.41
C THR A 65 0.78 -26.53 -6.85
N LYS A 66 0.08 -25.53 -7.41
CA LYS A 66 0.20 -25.21 -8.83
C LYS A 66 0.60 -23.79 -9.16
N ASN A 67 0.49 -22.82 -8.24
CA ASN A 67 0.93 -21.44 -8.50
C ASN A 67 1.55 -20.80 -7.26
N TYR A 68 2.81 -21.12 -6.99
CA TYR A 68 3.59 -20.46 -5.95
C TYR A 68 4.26 -19.21 -6.54
N VAL A 69 3.77 -18.02 -6.19
CA VAL A 69 4.51 -16.77 -6.43
C VAL A 69 5.29 -16.46 -5.16
N LEU A 70 6.59 -16.75 -5.17
CA LEU A 70 7.55 -16.25 -4.17
C LEU A 70 7.45 -14.71 -4.14
N GLY A 71 6.97 -14.16 -3.02
CA GLY A 71 6.91 -12.70 -2.80
C GLY A 71 5.54 -12.05 -2.89
N ALA A 72 4.43 -12.79 -2.73
CA ALA A 72 3.13 -12.15 -2.53
C ALA A 72 3.15 -11.32 -1.23
N PRO A 73 2.98 -9.98 -1.29
CA PRO A 73 2.94 -9.18 -0.08
C PRO A 73 1.72 -9.61 0.73
N ASP A 74 1.93 -9.90 2.02
CA ASP A 74 0.86 -10.11 3.00
C ASP A 74 -0.14 -8.97 2.85
N LYS A 75 -1.33 -9.24 2.29
CA LYS A 75 -2.38 -8.23 2.19
C LYS A 75 -2.83 -7.91 3.60
N ARG A 76 -2.23 -6.86 4.15
CA ARG A 76 -2.73 -6.18 5.35
C ARG A 76 -4.20 -5.85 5.06
N PRO A 77 -5.16 -6.14 5.96
CA PRO A 77 -6.57 -5.87 5.71
C PRO A 77 -6.90 -4.41 5.34
N GLN A 78 -5.95 -3.50 5.55
CA GLN A 78 -6.06 -2.07 5.35
C GLN A 78 -5.53 -1.58 3.99
N GLU A 79 -4.82 -2.42 3.22
CA GLU A 79 -4.27 -2.08 1.90
C GLU A 79 -5.27 -2.44 0.80
N GLU A 80 -6.37 -1.68 0.73
CA GLU A 80 -7.16 -1.60 -0.49
C GLU A 80 -6.28 -0.96 -1.59
N SER A 81 -6.23 -1.55 -2.78
CA SER A 81 -5.40 -1.00 -3.85
C SER A 81 -5.85 0.43 -4.20
N PRO A 82 -4.93 1.32 -4.64
CA PRO A 82 -5.29 2.69 -5.01
C PRO A 82 -6.43 2.76 -6.04
N GLN A 83 -6.50 1.78 -6.93
CA GLN A 83 -7.55 1.66 -7.95
C GLN A 83 -8.92 1.33 -7.34
N ILE A 84 -8.97 0.39 -6.39
CA ILE A 84 -10.21 0.02 -5.68
C ILE A 84 -10.70 1.22 -4.84
N LYS A 85 -9.78 1.92 -4.19
CA LYS A 85 -10.07 3.13 -3.40
C LYS A 85 -10.63 4.25 -4.28
N ALA A 86 -9.98 4.54 -5.41
CA ALA A 86 -10.45 5.55 -6.36
C ALA A 86 -11.82 5.20 -6.93
N GLN A 87 -12.04 3.94 -7.32
CA GLN A 87 -13.32 3.47 -7.83
C GLN A 87 -14.42 3.63 -6.78
N LYS A 88 -14.17 3.25 -5.52
CA LYS A 88 -15.12 3.41 -4.42
C LYS A 88 -15.45 4.88 -4.16
N THR A 89 -14.47 5.78 -4.24
CA THR A 89 -14.68 7.22 -4.10
C THR A 89 -15.55 7.78 -5.23
N ILE A 90 -15.35 7.32 -6.47
CA ILE A 90 -16.08 7.84 -7.63
C ILE A 90 -17.49 7.24 -7.73
N LEU A 91 -17.63 5.93 -7.56
CA LEU A 91 -18.91 5.22 -7.71
C LEU A 91 -19.75 5.22 -6.43
N GLY A 92 -19.17 5.53 -5.27
CA GLY A 92 -19.82 5.43 -3.96
C GLY A 92 -20.08 3.99 -3.49
N HIS A 93 -19.65 2.97 -4.26
CA HIS A 93 -19.90 1.55 -3.98
C HIS A 93 -18.62 0.73 -4.19
N SER A 94 -18.32 -0.19 -3.26
CA SER A 94 -17.16 -1.08 -3.37
C SER A 94 -17.42 -2.20 -4.39
N PRO A 95 -16.49 -2.50 -5.32
CA PRO A 95 -16.69 -3.53 -6.35
C PRO A 95 -16.77 -4.96 -5.78
N SER A 96 -16.32 -5.17 -4.54
CA SER A 96 -16.40 -6.46 -3.81
C SER A 96 -17.77 -6.72 -3.17
N GLN A 97 -18.65 -5.72 -3.12
CA GLN A 97 -20.08 -6.01 -3.10
C GLN A 97 -20.48 -6.28 -4.55
N ALA A 98 -20.24 -7.52 -4.98
CA ALA A 98 -21.11 -8.11 -6.00
C ALA A 98 -22.54 -7.74 -5.61
N LEU A 99 -23.32 -7.24 -6.56
CA LEU A 99 -24.71 -6.83 -6.41
C LEU A 99 -25.58 -8.00 -5.87
N SER A 100 -25.42 -8.38 -4.61
CA SER A 100 -26.33 -9.26 -3.88
C SER A 100 -27.62 -8.52 -3.54
N GLN A 101 -27.67 -7.21 -3.81
CA GLN A 101 -28.92 -6.54 -4.06
C GLN A 101 -29.34 -6.83 -5.50
N LYS A 102 -30.09 -7.92 -5.65
CA LYS A 102 -31.34 -7.90 -6.42
C LYS A 102 -32.23 -6.80 -5.81
N GLY A 103 -31.78 -5.55 -5.94
CA GLY A 103 -32.42 -4.38 -5.42
C GLY A 103 -33.77 -4.29 -6.10
N LYS A 104 -34.83 -4.13 -5.31
CA LYS A 104 -36.16 -3.87 -5.85
C LYS A 104 -36.01 -2.62 -6.72
N LEU A 105 -36.08 -2.83 -8.02
CA LEU A 105 -36.06 -1.79 -9.05
C LEU A 105 -36.87 -0.59 -8.56
N THR A 106 -36.26 0.59 -8.51
CA THR A 106 -36.94 1.78 -8.03
C THR A 106 -38.15 2.08 -8.92
N PRO A 107 -39.19 2.77 -8.42
CA PRO A 107 -40.35 3.13 -9.25
C PRO A 107 -39.93 3.88 -10.52
N GLY A 108 -38.91 4.74 -10.44
CA GLY A 108 -38.34 5.45 -11.58
C GLY A 108 -37.64 4.53 -12.57
N GLU A 109 -36.82 3.58 -12.10
CA GLU A 109 -36.17 2.60 -12.98
C GLU A 109 -37.16 1.72 -13.72
N LYS A 110 -38.26 1.31 -13.06
CA LYS A 110 -39.34 0.56 -13.72
C LYS A 110 -40.00 1.37 -14.83
N ALA A 111 -40.29 2.64 -14.58
CA ALA A 111 -40.89 3.52 -15.58
C ALA A 111 -39.95 3.72 -16.78
N PHE A 112 -38.65 3.89 -16.50
CA PHE A 112 -37.64 4.04 -17.55
C PHE A 112 -37.50 2.76 -18.40
N ILE A 113 -37.47 1.58 -17.77
CA ILE A 113 -37.39 0.30 -18.50
C ILE A 113 -38.66 0.07 -19.33
N ALA A 114 -39.84 0.40 -18.80
CA ALA A 114 -41.09 0.30 -19.56
C ALA A 114 -41.10 1.25 -20.78
N HIS A 115 -40.54 2.45 -20.64
CA HIS A 115 -40.38 3.39 -21.75
C HIS A 115 -39.43 2.83 -22.83
N ILE A 116 -38.29 2.27 -22.42
CA ILE A 116 -37.36 1.61 -23.33
C ILE A 116 -38.07 0.46 -24.07
N ASP A 117 -38.82 -0.37 -23.35
CA ASP A 117 -39.57 -1.48 -23.96
C ASP A 117 -40.58 -0.99 -25.00
N GLN A 118 -41.29 0.09 -24.69
CA GLN A 118 -42.20 0.71 -25.65
C GLN A 118 -41.46 1.21 -26.89
N SER A 119 -40.29 1.86 -26.73
CA SER A 119 -39.49 2.35 -27.86
C SER A 119 -38.87 1.23 -28.71
N LEU A 120 -38.49 0.10 -28.10
CA LEU A 120 -37.95 -1.04 -28.85
C LEU A 120 -39.06 -1.74 -29.64
N LYS A 121 -40.26 -1.82 -29.07
CA LYS A 121 -41.44 -2.39 -29.72
C LYS A 121 -41.87 -1.60 -30.95
N THR A 122 -41.75 -0.26 -30.93
CA THR A 122 -42.03 0.57 -32.12
C THR A 122 -40.99 0.39 -33.22
N GLN A 123 -39.76 0.00 -32.86
CA GLN A 123 -38.68 -0.33 -33.79
C GLN A 123 -38.69 -1.79 -34.25
N GLY A 124 -39.63 -2.62 -33.76
CA GLY A 124 -39.70 -4.04 -34.09
C GLY A 124 -38.57 -4.88 -33.47
N ILE A 125 -37.84 -4.34 -32.50
CA ILE A 125 -36.72 -4.99 -31.81
C ILE A 125 -37.27 -5.67 -30.56
N THR A 126 -37.09 -6.99 -30.45
CA THR A 126 -37.46 -7.74 -29.23
C THR A 126 -36.29 -7.74 -28.26
N ARG A 127 -36.54 -7.75 -26.94
CA ARG A 127 -35.46 -7.80 -25.92
C ARG A 127 -34.53 -9.00 -26.09
N GLU A 128 -35.03 -10.07 -26.69
CA GLU A 128 -34.30 -11.30 -27.02
C GLU A 128 -33.27 -11.12 -28.15
N SER A 129 -33.43 -10.07 -28.98
CA SER A 129 -32.50 -9.76 -30.06
C SER A 129 -31.38 -8.82 -29.64
N ILE A 130 -31.32 -8.39 -28.37
CA ILE A 130 -30.24 -7.54 -27.86
C ILE A 130 -29.11 -8.51 -27.46
N PRO A 131 -27.99 -8.58 -28.20
CA PRO A 131 -26.86 -9.40 -27.79
C PRO A 131 -26.38 -8.93 -26.42
N ASP A 132 -25.78 -9.83 -25.65
CA ASP A 132 -25.13 -9.46 -24.40
C ASP A 132 -24.16 -8.31 -24.68
N VAL A 133 -24.52 -7.10 -24.25
CA VAL A 133 -23.79 -5.87 -24.56
C VAL A 133 -22.36 -5.99 -24.06
N ARG A 134 -22.13 -6.73 -22.96
CA ARG A 134 -20.78 -6.97 -22.46
C ARG A 134 -20.02 -7.88 -23.40
N ALA A 135 -20.61 -8.99 -23.86
CA ALA A 135 -19.98 -9.85 -24.84
C ALA A 135 -19.68 -9.14 -26.17
N ALA A 136 -20.57 -8.25 -26.63
CA ALA A 136 -20.34 -7.45 -27.84
C ALA A 136 -19.19 -6.45 -27.65
N VAL A 137 -19.19 -5.70 -26.54
CA VAL A 137 -18.10 -4.75 -26.21
C VAL A 137 -16.77 -5.48 -25.99
N ASP A 138 -16.80 -6.64 -25.33
CA ASP A 138 -15.60 -7.46 -25.12
C ASP A 138 -15.04 -7.96 -26.46
N GLN A 139 -15.91 -8.41 -27.37
CA GLN A 139 -15.50 -8.77 -28.74
C GLN A 139 -14.88 -7.58 -29.48
N GLU A 140 -15.50 -6.40 -29.43
CA GLU A 140 -14.98 -5.17 -30.04
C GLU A 140 -13.62 -4.75 -29.45
N THR A 141 -13.45 -4.91 -28.13
CA THR A 141 -12.20 -4.59 -27.42
C THR A 141 -11.09 -5.59 -27.74
N HIS A 142 -11.44 -6.87 -27.90
CA HIS A 142 -10.49 -7.93 -28.25
C HIS A 142 -9.82 -7.73 -29.62
N PHE A 143 -10.48 -7.08 -30.58
CA PHE A 143 -9.87 -6.74 -31.88
C PHE A 143 -8.79 -5.66 -31.77
N GLN A 144 -8.86 -4.74 -30.81
CA GLN A 144 -7.87 -3.66 -30.67
C GLN A 144 -6.55 -4.17 -30.07
N THR A 145 -6.61 -5.03 -29.06
CA THR A 145 -5.42 -5.53 -28.33
C THR A 145 -4.49 -6.42 -29.17
N ASN A 146 -5.03 -7.13 -30.18
CA ASN A 146 -4.22 -7.97 -31.07
C ASN A 146 -3.49 -7.17 -32.15
N ASN A 147 -4.05 -6.03 -32.57
CA ASN A 147 -3.42 -5.17 -33.58
C ASN A 147 -2.19 -4.43 -33.01
N GLU A 148 -2.20 -4.12 -31.71
CA GLU A 148 -1.11 -3.41 -31.04
C GLU A 148 0.20 -4.20 -30.96
N LYS A 149 0.14 -5.54 -30.88
CA LYS A 149 1.34 -6.37 -30.76
C LYS A 149 2.14 -6.45 -32.07
N THR A 150 1.48 -6.29 -33.21
CA THR A 150 2.11 -6.42 -34.53
C THR A 150 3.00 -5.23 -34.85
N TRP A 151 2.52 -3.99 -34.66
CA TRP A 151 3.30 -2.79 -34.97
C TRP A 151 4.45 -2.58 -33.98
N VAL A 152 4.26 -2.90 -32.69
CA VAL A 152 5.35 -2.85 -31.70
C VAL A 152 6.43 -3.87 -32.04
N LYS A 153 6.05 -5.07 -32.51
CA LYS A 153 7.00 -6.10 -32.96
C LYS A 153 7.75 -5.68 -34.23
N GLU A 154 7.11 -4.92 -35.13
CA GLU A 154 7.76 -4.31 -36.29
C GLU A 154 8.78 -3.24 -35.87
N LEU A 155 8.49 -2.44 -34.83
CA LEU A 155 9.45 -1.48 -34.26
C LEU A 155 10.58 -2.13 -33.46
N LEU A 156 10.34 -3.28 -32.83
CA LEU A 156 11.35 -4.06 -32.10
C LEU A 156 12.24 -4.94 -32.99
N PHE A 157 12.31 -4.68 -34.30
CA PHE A 157 13.08 -5.47 -35.29
C PHE A 157 14.57 -5.69 -34.94
N TRP A 158 15.16 -4.76 -34.18
CA TRP A 158 16.57 -4.80 -33.78
C TRP A 158 16.85 -5.85 -32.69
N GLN A 159 15.83 -6.18 -31.89
CA GLN A 159 15.90 -7.25 -30.91
C GLN A 159 15.44 -8.53 -31.59
N LYS A 160 16.37 -9.16 -32.33
CA LYS A 160 16.20 -10.57 -32.73
C LYS A 160 15.83 -11.34 -31.47
N ASP A 161 14.74 -12.11 -31.53
CA ASP A 161 14.29 -13.00 -30.47
C ASP A 161 15.53 -13.83 -30.05
N ALA A 162 16.23 -13.37 -29.01
CA ALA A 162 17.31 -14.11 -28.42
C ALA A 162 16.58 -15.27 -27.81
N ALA A 163 16.58 -16.40 -28.52
CA ALA A 163 16.35 -17.69 -27.95
C ALA A 163 17.45 -17.86 -26.91
N HIS A 164 17.27 -17.23 -25.75
CA HIS A 164 18.00 -17.54 -24.55
C HIS A 164 17.79 -19.03 -24.41
N LYS A 165 18.85 -19.78 -24.70
CA LYS A 165 18.89 -21.23 -24.58
C LYS A 165 18.33 -21.47 -23.20
N LYS A 166 17.10 -21.99 -23.13
CA LYS A 166 16.46 -22.37 -21.88
C LYS A 166 17.17 -23.63 -21.42
N GLU A 167 18.44 -23.47 -21.07
CA GLU A 167 19.21 -24.48 -20.37
C GLU A 167 18.47 -24.63 -19.04
N ALA A 168 17.88 -25.79 -18.83
CA ALA A 168 17.22 -26.06 -17.57
C ALA A 168 18.31 -26.06 -16.48
N LEU A 169 18.38 -24.99 -15.69
CA LEU A 169 19.25 -24.95 -14.52
C LEU A 169 18.85 -26.08 -13.56
N ASN A 170 19.76 -27.02 -13.31
CA ASN A 170 19.57 -28.03 -12.30
C ASN A 170 19.85 -27.40 -10.93
N ALA A 171 18.78 -27.06 -10.20
CA ALA A 171 18.88 -26.38 -8.91
C ALA A 171 19.74 -27.14 -7.89
N SER A 172 19.77 -28.48 -7.94
CA SER A 172 20.56 -29.30 -7.02
C SER A 172 22.07 -29.17 -7.26
N GLU A 173 22.49 -29.20 -8.53
CA GLU A 173 23.91 -29.06 -8.89
C GLU A 173 24.44 -27.64 -8.62
N GLU A 174 23.62 -26.62 -8.91
CA GLU A 174 24.02 -25.24 -8.67
C GLU A 174 24.10 -24.93 -7.18
N TYR A 175 23.20 -25.50 -6.37
CA TYR A 175 23.29 -25.40 -4.91
C TYR A 175 24.58 -26.04 -4.39
N GLN A 176 24.93 -27.25 -4.85
CA GLN A 176 26.16 -27.94 -4.43
C GLN A 176 27.41 -27.17 -4.83
N LYS A 177 27.42 -26.51 -5.99
CA LYS A 177 28.51 -25.64 -6.41
C LYS A 177 28.69 -24.43 -5.49
N LEU A 178 27.60 -23.84 -5.00
CA LEU A 178 27.63 -22.65 -4.15
C LEU A 178 27.94 -22.98 -2.69
N HIS A 179 27.44 -24.10 -2.18
CA HIS A 179 27.45 -24.43 -0.76
C HIS A 179 28.32 -25.63 -0.39
N GLY A 180 28.92 -26.32 -1.38
CA GLY A 180 29.80 -27.48 -1.19
C GLY A 180 29.06 -28.78 -0.86
N THR A 181 28.03 -28.71 -0.02
CA THR A 181 27.26 -29.86 0.46
C THR A 181 25.75 -29.65 0.23
N LEU A 182 25.03 -30.73 -0.04
CA LEU A 182 23.57 -30.68 -0.21
C LEU A 182 22.88 -30.60 1.16
N PRO A 183 21.75 -29.88 1.28
CA PRO A 183 21.08 -29.71 2.55
C PRO A 183 20.48 -31.04 2.99
N GLY A 184 21.07 -31.66 4.03
CA GLY A 184 20.62 -32.93 4.62
C GLY A 184 21.64 -34.06 4.61
N GLU A 185 22.80 -33.91 3.99
CA GLU A 185 23.87 -34.93 4.01
C GLU A 185 24.56 -35.05 5.38
N ASP A 186 24.57 -33.95 6.15
CA ASP A 186 25.18 -33.82 7.47
C ASP A 186 24.46 -34.64 8.56
N ALA A 187 23.23 -35.11 8.29
CA ALA A 187 22.37 -35.76 9.27
C ALA A 187 22.58 -37.28 9.41
N VAL A 188 23.48 -37.90 8.62
CA VAL A 188 23.68 -39.37 8.60
C VAL A 188 24.92 -39.80 9.41
N THR A 189 25.68 -38.87 9.97
CA THR A 189 26.92 -39.19 10.69
C THR A 189 26.92 -38.68 12.14
N GLN A 190 25.93 -39.09 12.94
CA GLN A 190 26.03 -39.20 14.41
C GLN A 190 25.15 -40.34 14.93
#